data_AF-A0A7C7G8C2-F1
#
_entry.id   AF-A0A7C7G8C2-F1
#
_cell.length_a   1.000
_cell.length_b   1.000
_cell.length_c   1.000
_cell.angle_alpha   90.00
_cell.angle_beta   90.00
_cell.angle_gamma   90.00
#
_symmetry.space_group_name_H-M   'P 1'
#
loop_
_entity.id
_entity.type
_entity.pdbx_description
1 polymer ?
#
loop_
_entity_poly.entity_id
_entity_poly.type
_entity_poly.pdbx_seq_one_letter_code
_entity_poly.pdbx_strand_id
1 'polypeptide(L)' 'MIRLDVETDQGRVDSPKWVRVVFGPHHFVEIYPDNDRVMFRLGATHHGICLDASDVDGDLENVINNLRQSLAGKHEYE' A
#
# COMPACT_ATOMS: atom_id res chain seq x y z
N MET A 1 1.43 -18.82 1.95
CA MET A 1 0.49 -18.11 2.84
C MET A 1 1.00 -16.69 2.95
N ILE A 2 0.22 -15.72 2.47
CA ILE A 2 0.55 -14.30 2.58
C ILE A 2 0.53 -13.92 4.06
N ARG A 3 1.63 -13.35 4.54
CA ARG A 3 1.76 -12.84 5.91
C ARG A 3 1.73 -11.32 5.86
N LEU A 4 0.81 -10.72 6.62
CA LEU A 4 0.80 -9.30 6.91
C LEU A 4 1.29 -9.11 8.35
N ASP A 5 2.11 -8.11 8.59
CA ASP A 5 2.48 -7.68 9.93
C ASP A 5 2.32 -6.16 9.97
N VAL A 6 1.65 -5.64 11.00
CA VAL A 6 1.41 -4.19 11.14
C VAL A 6 2.09 -3.70 12.40
N GLU A 7 2.93 -2.69 12.26
CA GLU A 7 3.55 -1.98 13.38
C GLU A 7 2.84 -0.65 13.60
N THR A 8 2.50 -0.37 14.86
CA THR A 8 1.90 0.89 15.30
C THR A 8 2.65 1.42 16.52
N ASP A 9 2.35 2.65 16.93
CA ASP A 9 2.83 3.24 18.19
C ASP A 9 2.35 2.50 19.45
N GLN A 10 1.31 1.66 19.29
CA GLN A 10 0.72 0.84 20.36
C GLN A 10 1.23 -0.61 20.33
N GLY A 11 2.14 -0.94 19.41
CA GLY A 11 2.74 -2.26 19.28
C GLY A 11 2.43 -2.92 17.94
N ARG A 12 2.59 -4.24 17.90
CA ARG A 12 2.51 -5.03 16.67
C ARG A 12 1.19 -5.80 16.61
N VAL A 13 0.55 -5.79 15.45
CA VAL A 13 -0.57 -6.69 15.11
C VAL A 13 -0.02 -7.76 14.18
N ASP A 14 0.08 -8.98 14.71
CA ASP A 14 0.59 -10.13 13.97
C ASP A 14 -0.48 -10.75 13.08
N SER A 15 -0.13 -10.98 11.81
CA SER A 15 -0.95 -11.76 10.85
C SER A 15 -2.42 -11.32 10.72
N PRO A 16 -2.76 -10.01 10.65
CA PRO A 16 -4.12 -9.62 10.31
C PRO A 16 -4.48 -10.14 8.91
N LYS A 17 -5.74 -10.52 8.72
CA LYS A 17 -6.23 -10.99 7.41
C LYS A 17 -6.21 -9.91 6.35
N TRP A 18 -6.42 -8.65 6.74
CA TRP A 18 -6.38 -7.47 5.88
C TRP A 18 -6.15 -6.25 6.77
N VAL A 19 -5.72 -5.16 6.17
CA VAL A 19 -5.40 -3.90 6.86
C VAL A 19 -5.99 -2.75 6.06
N ARG A 20 -6.63 -1.80 6.74
CA ARG A 20 -7.03 -0.53 6.15
C ARG A 20 -6.72 0.60 7.11
N VAL A 21 -5.98 1.58 6.61
CA VAL A 21 -5.64 2.81 7.31
C VAL A 21 -6.41 3.94 6.65
N VAL A 22 -7.28 4.61 7.41
CA VAL A 22 -8.01 5.80 6.96
C VAL A 22 -7.32 7.02 7.57
N PHE A 23 -7.06 8.04 6.75
CA PHE A 23 -6.35 9.24 7.19
C PHE A 23 -6.83 10.49 6.46
N GLY A 24 -6.69 11.63 7.14
CA GLY A 24 -7.31 12.87 6.72
C GLY A 24 -8.83 12.74 6.57
N PRO A 25 -9.49 13.67 5.86
CA PRO A 25 -10.94 13.64 5.70
C PRO A 25 -11.44 12.46 4.86
N HIS A 26 -10.64 12.03 3.86
CA HIS A 26 -11.15 11.17 2.79
C HIS A 26 -10.13 10.18 2.20
N HIS A 27 -8.94 10.02 2.78
CA HIS A 27 -7.90 9.15 2.20
C HIS A 27 -7.83 7.80 2.89
N PHE A 28 -7.38 6.79 2.16
CA PHE A 28 -7.13 5.48 2.73
C PHE A 28 -6.03 4.70 1.99
N VAL A 29 -5.37 3.81 2.73
CA VAL A 29 -4.55 2.70 2.22
C VAL A 29 -5.16 1.39 2.69
N GLU A 30 -5.26 0.41 1.81
CA GLU A 30 -5.83 -0.90 2.11
C GLU A 30 -4.94 -2.02 1.51
N ILE A 31 -4.64 -3.02 2.32
CA ILE A 31 -3.86 -4.21 1.93
C ILE A 31 -4.68 -5.45 2.28
N TYR A 32 -4.95 -6.31 1.30
CA TYR A 32 -5.81 -7.48 1.48
C TYR A 32 -5.42 -8.61 0.55
N PRO A 33 -5.61 -9.87 0.95
CA PRO A 33 -5.42 -11.02 0.09
C PRO A 33 -6.60 -11.19 -0.88
N ASP A 34 -6.33 -11.56 -2.13
CA ASP A 34 -7.33 -11.94 -3.13
C ASP A 34 -6.75 -13.01 -4.07
N ASN A 35 -7.35 -14.20 -4.13
CA ASN A 35 -6.92 -15.31 -5.01
C ASN A 35 -5.39 -15.54 -5.02
N ASP A 36 -4.79 -15.79 -3.85
CA ASP A 36 -3.34 -15.97 -3.62
C ASP A 36 -2.45 -14.76 -3.93
N ARG A 37 -3.04 -13.60 -4.19
CA ARG A 37 -2.34 -12.33 -4.39
C ARG A 37 -2.47 -11.40 -3.19
N VAL A 38 -1.50 -10.50 -3.06
CA VAL A 38 -1.54 -9.37 -2.13
C VAL A 38 -2.00 -8.15 -2.91
N MET A 39 -3.17 -7.63 -2.62
CA MET A 39 -3.68 -6.43 -3.27
C MET A 39 -3.36 -5.20 -2.43
N PHE A 40 -2.87 -4.15 -3.09
CA PHE A 40 -2.66 -2.82 -2.53
C PHE A 40 -3.63 -1.83 -3.14
N ARG A 41 -4.37 -1.10 -2.31
CA ARG A 41 -5.28 -0.05 -2.76
C ARG A 41 -4.99 1.26 -2.05
N LEU A 42 -4.80 2.32 -2.83
CA LEU A 42 -4.67 3.70 -2.36
C LEU A 42 -5.80 4.52 -2.96
N GLY A 43 -6.53 5.27 -2.14
CA GLY A 43 -7.65 6.05 -2.63
C GLY A 43 -7.97 7.30 -1.83
N ALA A 44 -8.78 8.15 -2.46
CA ALA A 44 -9.39 9.35 -1.90
C ALA A 44 -10.87 9.39 -2.30
N THR A 45 -11.79 9.45 -1.33
CA THR A 45 -13.24 9.37 -1.54
C THR A 45 -13.64 8.16 -2.40
N HIS A 46 -14.00 8.39 -3.68
CA HIS A 46 -14.47 7.42 -4.67
C HIS A 46 -13.42 7.05 -5.72
N HIS A 47 -12.25 7.69 -5.69
CA HIS A 47 -11.19 7.44 -6.66
C HIS A 47 -10.03 6.74 -5.99
N GLY A 48 -9.34 5.87 -6.72
CA GLY A 48 -8.18 5.19 -6.23
C GLY A 48 -7.56 4.30 -7.28
N ILE A 49 -6.44 3.71 -6.90
CA ILE A 49 -5.73 2.72 -7.67
C ILE A 49 -5.70 1.42 -6.87
N CYS A 50 -5.80 0.31 -7.57
CA CYS A 50 -5.69 -1.03 -7.02
C CYS A 50 -4.61 -1.75 -7.81
N LEU A 51 -3.59 -2.25 -7.12
CA LEU A 51 -2.36 -2.79 -7.69
C LEU A 51 -2.09 -4.15 -7.07
N ASP A 52 -1.53 -5.06 -7.86
CA ASP A 52 -0.96 -6.30 -7.34
C ASP A 52 0.40 -6.00 -6.69
N ALA A 53 0.56 -6.47 -5.45
CA ALA A 53 1.76 -6.30 -4.62
C ALA A 53 2.36 -7.65 -4.21
N SER A 54 2.03 -8.73 -4.93
CA SER A 54 2.48 -10.09 -4.63
C SER A 54 3.96 -10.32 -4.94
N ASP A 55 4.47 -9.67 -5.98
CA ASP A 55 5.78 -9.93 -6.57
C ASP A 55 6.70 -8.71 -6.50
N VAL A 56 8.01 -8.98 -6.39
CA VAL A 56 9.08 -8.00 -6.63
C VAL A 56 9.09 -7.62 -8.10
N ASP A 57 9.39 -6.36 -8.42
CA ASP A 57 9.29 -5.78 -9.77
C ASP A 57 7.86 -5.81 -10.35
N GLY A 58 6.84 -6.07 -9.51
CA GLY A 58 5.43 -6.11 -9.87
C GLY A 58 4.77 -4.74 -10.03
N ASP A 59 3.44 -4.73 -10.17
CA ASP A 59 2.67 -3.51 -10.46
C ASP A 59 2.93 -2.38 -9.44
N LEU A 60 2.93 -2.72 -8.14
CA LEU A 60 3.16 -1.73 -7.09
C LEU A 60 4.56 -1.09 -7.17
N GLU A 61 5.60 -1.90 -7.33
CA GLU A 61 6.98 -1.41 -7.40
C GLU A 61 7.22 -0.54 -8.65
N ASN A 62 6.67 -0.95 -9.79
CA ASN A 62 6.73 -0.16 -11.02
C ASN A 62 6.06 1.21 -10.85
N VAL A 63 4.89 1.26 -10.20
CA VAL A 63 4.22 2.52 -9.90
C VAL A 63 5.04 3.38 -8.94
N ILE A 64 5.62 2.80 -7.89
CA ILE A 64 6.51 3.53 -6.95
C ILE A 64 7.70 4.14 -7.68
N ASN A 65 8.36 3.38 -8.55
CA ASN A 65 9.51 3.85 -9.33
C ASN A 65 9.12 4.98 -10.28
N ASN A 66 7.99 4.86 -10.98
CA ASN A 66 7.48 5.91 -11.85
C ASN A 66 7.12 7.19 -11.09
N LEU A 67 6.49 7.06 -9.92
CA LEU A 67 6.18 8.19 -9.05
C LEU A 67 7.46 8.87 -8.54
N ARG A 68 8.45 8.08 -8.09
CA ARG A 68 9.75 8.59 -7.64
C ARG A 68 10.44 9.40 -8.73
N GLN A 69 10.49 8.89 -9.96
CA GLN A 69 11.08 9.61 -11.10
C GLN A 69 10.30 10.88 -11.44
N SER A 70 8.96 10.81 -11.42
CA SER A 70 8.09 11.95 -11.73
C SER A 70 8.15 13.05 -10.66
N LEU A 71 8.43 12.68 -9.41
CA LEU A 71 8.51 13.57 -8.25
C LEU A 71 9.95 14.01 -7.93
N ALA A 72 10.95 13.54 -8.68
CA ALA A 72 12.38 13.79 -8.46
C ALA A 72 12.83 15.27 -8.53
N GLY A 73 11.89 16.23 -8.59
CA GLY A 73 12.14 17.66 -8.41
C GLY A 73 11.48 18.29 -7.19
N LYS A 74 10.79 17.53 -6.32
CA LYS A 74 10.02 18.10 -5.21
C LYS A 74 10.27 17.53 -3.82
N HIS A 75 10.59 16.24 -3.64
CA HIS A 75 10.85 15.69 -2.31
C HIS A 75 11.76 14.47 -2.39
N GLU A 76 13.07 14.66 -2.16
CA GLU A 76 13.97 13.57 -1.77
C GLU A 76 13.69 13.23 -0.31
N TYR A 77 13.47 11.95 -0.01
CA TYR A 77 13.64 11.42 1.34
C TYR A 77 15.06 10.84 1.41
N GLU A 78 15.88 11.33 2.35
CA GLU A 78 17.16 10.72 2.76
C GLU A 78 16.93 9.35 3.42
#